data_AF-A0A1H2B0B5-F1
#
_entry.id   AF-A0A1H2B0B5-F1
#
_cell.length_a   1.000
_cell.length_b   1.000
_cell.length_c   1.000
_cell.angle_alpha   90.00
_cell.angle_beta   90.00
_cell.angle_gamma   90.00
#
_symmetry.space_group_name_H-M   'P 1'
#
loop_
_entity.id
_entity.type
_entity.pdbx_description
1 polymer ?
#
loop_
_entity_poly.entity_id
_entity_poly.type
_entity_poly.pdbx_seq_one_letter_code
_entity_poly.pdbx_strand_id
1 'polypeptide(L)'
;MTSPTPRADAAGLLRRDVLLEWYRYPPGPPVTIPRHTHDGYQLNLNLDLPGGIRYRGAYHVVPAGSLTVVMPGETHTPIDPDHRERESEHLVLYLTPGTLVAAAADLTGRPGGLPFFRDLTIADAHTVARFTRAHTALSGGPATVLDQDVRLLGFVTGLLRRHARLPAGRPPPPARTAVRRARDFLHEHHAAAVTLAELARVSGLSPYHLTRLFTADVGMPPHAYQLQLRVEHAKRLLLAGRPVIDAGHEAGFYDLSHFTRHFNGSSASRRARMPARTYIRPRTAPRSVGGVNTDTPAPARVWLITGASSGLGRAVAQAALDAGEAVVATARKAGALDDLVERHPRRVAAVELDVTDTARVRTAVDAATDAFGRVDVLVNSAGRALIGAAEETTDAELRDLMDVHFFGPAALTRAVLPGMRAQGSGAVVQISSMGGRLSFAAVSAYSATKFALEGYSEALAEEVASFGIRVLIVEPGAFRTGLHGTSMRMTTSLPAYDAVVGPIRAMQAGFDGTQPGDPAKAAAAIRAALDADDPPLRLPLGNDAADAVRDNLDRLRAEFDVWEPLSRSTDLDPP
;
A
#
# COMPACT_ATOMS: atom_id res chain seq x y z
N MET A 1 7.53 -29.77 -0.54
CA MET A 1 8.37 -28.97 -1.46
C MET A 1 7.57 -28.66 -2.71
N THR A 2 6.82 -27.55 -2.71
CA THR A 2 6.14 -27.04 -3.90
C THR A 2 7.10 -26.11 -4.65
N SER A 3 7.56 -26.54 -5.82
CA SER A 3 8.42 -25.75 -6.70
C SER A 3 7.74 -24.40 -7.03
N PRO A 4 8.44 -23.26 -7.00
CA PRO A 4 7.85 -21.97 -7.34
C PRO A 4 7.39 -21.97 -8.81
N THR A 5 6.16 -21.55 -9.05
CA THR A 5 5.60 -21.34 -10.39
C THR A 5 6.52 -20.42 -11.22
N PRO A 6 6.82 -20.73 -12.50
CA PRO A 6 7.63 -19.87 -13.35
C PRO A 6 7.00 -18.47 -13.44
N ARG A 7 7.82 -17.43 -13.29
CA ARG A 7 7.36 -16.03 -13.28
C ARG A 7 7.60 -15.40 -14.64
N ALA A 8 6.57 -14.74 -15.19
CA ALA A 8 6.68 -13.94 -16.40
C ALA A 8 7.41 -12.61 -16.13
N ASP A 9 8.33 -12.24 -17.01
CA ASP A 9 8.92 -10.91 -17.09
C ASP A 9 8.02 -9.99 -17.92
N ALA A 10 7.40 -8.98 -17.31
CA ALA A 10 6.51 -8.04 -17.99
C ALA A 10 7.06 -6.61 -17.90
N ALA A 11 7.01 -5.81 -18.96
CA ALA A 11 7.37 -4.38 -18.95
C ALA A 11 6.25 -3.52 -19.55
N GLY A 12 6.08 -2.29 -19.09
CA GLY A 12 5.04 -1.37 -19.56
C GLY A 12 5.55 0.05 -19.78
N LEU A 13 4.98 0.76 -20.75
CA LEU A 13 5.33 2.13 -21.09
C LEU A 13 4.08 2.90 -21.52
N LEU A 14 3.84 4.07 -20.93
CA LEU A 14 2.81 5.00 -21.38
C LEU A 14 3.44 6.14 -22.20
N ARG A 15 2.96 6.32 -23.44
CA ARG A 15 3.42 7.37 -24.36
C ARG A 15 2.21 8.00 -25.05
N ARG A 16 1.91 9.28 -24.74
CA ARG A 16 0.84 10.06 -25.39
C ARG A 16 -0.48 9.29 -25.45
N ASP A 17 -0.93 8.78 -24.30
CA ASP A 17 -2.16 7.98 -24.11
C ASP A 17 -2.18 6.61 -24.79
N VAL A 18 -1.06 6.16 -25.35
CA VAL A 18 -0.86 4.81 -25.84
C VAL A 18 -0.07 4.01 -24.81
N LEU A 19 -0.69 2.95 -24.31
CA LEU A 19 -0.05 2.02 -23.40
C LEU A 19 0.58 0.88 -24.20
N LEU A 20 1.87 0.67 -24.00
CA LEU A 20 2.65 -0.43 -24.57
C LEU A 20 3.06 -1.39 -23.48
N GLU A 21 3.06 -2.67 -23.80
CA GLU A 21 3.45 -3.75 -22.91
C GLU A 21 4.30 -4.79 -23.62
N TRP A 22 5.15 -5.43 -22.84
CA TRP A 22 5.95 -6.59 -23.23
C TRP A 22 5.75 -7.66 -22.19
N TYR A 23 5.54 -8.89 -22.64
CA TYR A 23 5.53 -10.06 -21.77
C TYR A 23 6.52 -11.08 -22.28
N ARG A 24 7.30 -11.64 -21.37
CA ARG A 24 8.29 -12.68 -21.63
C ARG A 24 8.07 -13.78 -20.61
N TYR A 25 7.64 -14.93 -21.09
CA TYR A 25 7.35 -16.08 -20.24
C TYR A 25 8.46 -17.11 -20.39
N PRO A 26 9.17 -17.48 -19.31
CA PRO A 26 10.22 -18.48 -19.40
C PRO A 26 9.65 -19.87 -19.72
N PRO A 27 10.51 -20.81 -20.18
CA PRO A 27 10.12 -22.23 -20.31
C PRO A 27 9.52 -22.76 -19.00
N GLY A 28 8.51 -23.62 -19.08
CA GLY A 28 7.85 -24.19 -17.91
C GLY A 28 6.33 -24.30 -18.00
N PRO A 29 5.67 -24.69 -16.89
CA PRO A 29 4.21 -24.85 -16.81
C PRO A 29 3.44 -23.55 -17.10
N PRO A 30 2.12 -23.64 -17.37
CA PRO A 30 1.28 -22.51 -17.74
C PRO A 30 1.19 -21.48 -16.61
N VAL A 31 1.11 -20.22 -17.00
CA VAL A 31 0.75 -19.09 -16.15
C VAL A 31 -0.74 -18.83 -16.32
N THR A 32 -1.48 -18.94 -15.22
CA THR A 32 -2.91 -18.61 -15.23
C THR A 32 -3.09 -17.09 -15.19
N ILE A 33 -3.70 -16.54 -16.23
CA ILE A 33 -4.13 -15.15 -16.25
C ILE A 33 -5.64 -15.12 -15.97
N PRO A 34 -6.10 -14.41 -14.91
CA PRO A 34 -7.52 -14.32 -14.62
C PRO A 34 -8.34 -13.73 -15.77
N ARG A 35 -9.63 -14.05 -15.77
CA ARG A 35 -10.60 -13.48 -16.71
C ARG A 35 -10.70 -11.97 -16.49
N HIS A 36 -10.57 -11.18 -17.56
CA HIS A 36 -10.46 -9.72 -17.47
C HIS A 36 -10.95 -9.02 -18.76
N THR A 37 -11.20 -7.70 -18.70
CA THR A 37 -11.54 -6.82 -19.84
C THR A 37 -10.53 -5.66 -19.99
N HIS A 38 -10.63 -4.80 -21.01
CA HIS A 38 -9.85 -3.55 -21.10
C HIS A 38 -10.73 -2.40 -21.58
N ASP A 39 -10.42 -1.16 -21.20
CA ASP A 39 -11.18 0.02 -21.66
C ASP A 39 -10.86 0.42 -23.10
N GLY A 40 -9.68 0.01 -23.58
CA GLY A 40 -9.21 0.24 -24.93
C GLY A 40 -9.21 -1.04 -25.76
N TYR A 41 -8.93 -0.89 -27.04
CA TYR A 41 -8.62 -2.01 -27.92
C TYR A 41 -7.28 -2.58 -27.47
N GLN A 42 -7.25 -3.86 -27.10
CA GLN A 42 -5.99 -4.55 -26.83
C GLN A 42 -5.54 -5.26 -28.10
N LEU A 43 -4.32 -4.97 -28.53
CA LEU A 43 -3.66 -5.63 -29.65
C LEU A 43 -2.45 -6.39 -29.13
N ASN A 44 -2.47 -7.72 -29.24
CA ASN A 44 -1.44 -8.60 -28.70
C ASN A 44 -0.80 -9.43 -29.82
N LEU A 45 0.50 -9.28 -30.05
CA LEU A 45 1.27 -10.07 -31.01
C LEU A 45 2.02 -11.17 -30.26
N ASN A 46 1.75 -12.43 -30.60
CA ASN A 46 2.55 -13.56 -30.15
C ASN A 46 3.76 -13.70 -31.07
N LEU A 47 4.99 -13.64 -30.53
CA LEU A 47 6.19 -13.70 -31.36
C LEU A 47 6.59 -15.14 -31.68
N ASP A 48 6.87 -15.95 -30.65
CA ASP A 48 7.62 -17.20 -30.83
C ASP A 48 6.77 -18.47 -30.71
N LEU A 49 5.76 -18.46 -29.84
CA LEU A 49 4.94 -19.63 -29.53
C LEU A 49 3.46 -19.34 -29.78
N PRO A 50 2.70 -20.36 -30.23
CA PRO A 50 1.25 -20.26 -30.29
C PRO A 50 0.68 -20.16 -28.87
N GLY A 51 -0.44 -19.47 -28.73
CA GLY A 51 -1.18 -19.37 -27.48
C GLY A 51 -2.67 -19.66 -27.69
N GLY A 52 -3.45 -19.54 -26.64
CA GLY A 52 -4.90 -19.62 -26.70
C GLY A 52 -5.56 -18.39 -26.08
N ILE A 53 -6.82 -18.16 -26.44
CA ILE A 53 -7.65 -17.14 -25.81
C ILE A 53 -9.10 -17.61 -25.79
N ARG A 54 -9.75 -17.51 -24.63
CA ARG A 54 -11.20 -17.68 -24.53
C ARG A 54 -11.86 -16.32 -24.67
N TYR A 55 -12.66 -16.15 -25.72
CA TYR A 55 -13.28 -14.89 -26.09
C TYR A 55 -14.67 -15.13 -26.68
N ARG A 56 -15.67 -14.34 -26.23
CA ARG A 56 -17.08 -14.48 -26.61
C ARG A 56 -17.63 -15.90 -26.48
N GLY A 57 -17.22 -16.61 -25.41
CA GLY A 57 -17.69 -17.96 -25.11
C GLY A 57 -17.02 -19.09 -25.89
N ALA A 58 -16.13 -18.79 -26.83
CA ALA A 58 -15.37 -19.78 -27.59
C ALA A 58 -13.87 -19.74 -27.24
N TYR A 59 -13.21 -20.88 -27.37
CA TYR A 59 -11.74 -20.99 -27.32
C TYR A 59 -11.18 -20.77 -28.73
N HIS A 60 -10.16 -19.93 -28.83
CA HIS A 60 -9.47 -19.62 -30.08
C HIS A 60 -7.98 -19.91 -29.93
N VAL A 61 -7.41 -20.59 -30.92
CA VAL A 61 -5.95 -20.78 -31.03
C VAL A 61 -5.36 -19.55 -31.71
N VAL A 62 -4.28 -19.02 -31.14
CA VAL A 62 -3.55 -17.85 -31.64
C VAL A 62 -2.18 -18.34 -32.15
N PRO A 63 -1.97 -18.45 -33.47
CA PRO A 63 -0.68 -18.86 -34.02
C PRO A 63 0.46 -17.91 -33.64
N ALA A 64 1.68 -18.43 -33.61
CA ALA A 64 2.88 -17.59 -33.53
C ALA A 64 2.95 -16.63 -34.73
N GLY A 65 3.44 -15.41 -34.50
CA GLY A 65 3.50 -14.34 -35.49
C GLY A 65 2.17 -13.67 -35.82
N SER A 66 1.09 -13.96 -35.08
CA SER A 66 -0.24 -13.37 -35.33
C SER A 66 -0.65 -12.35 -34.27
N LEU A 67 -1.43 -11.36 -34.69
CA LEU A 67 -1.97 -10.31 -33.83
C LEU A 67 -3.38 -10.67 -33.38
N THR A 68 -3.67 -10.53 -32.09
CA THR A 68 -5.02 -10.68 -31.54
C THR A 68 -5.59 -9.30 -31.26
N VAL A 69 -6.85 -9.04 -31.62
CA VAL A 69 -7.56 -7.78 -31.34
C VAL A 69 -8.76 -8.03 -30.44
N VAL A 70 -8.68 -7.59 -29.20
CA VAL A 70 -9.80 -7.63 -28.25
C VAL A 70 -10.47 -6.26 -28.22
N MET A 71 -11.80 -6.27 -28.33
CA MET A 71 -12.62 -5.05 -28.34
C MET A 71 -12.71 -4.41 -26.95
N PRO A 72 -12.87 -3.08 -26.85
CA PRO A 72 -13.10 -2.38 -25.59
C PRO A 72 -14.30 -2.96 -24.81
N GLY A 73 -14.11 -3.20 -23.53
CA GLY A 73 -15.14 -3.71 -22.62
C GLY A 73 -15.47 -5.18 -22.82
N GLU A 74 -14.78 -5.91 -23.71
CA GLU A 74 -15.03 -7.33 -23.92
C GLU A 74 -14.12 -8.23 -23.08
N THR A 75 -14.76 -9.11 -22.33
CA THR A 75 -14.07 -10.03 -21.43
C THR A 75 -13.43 -11.19 -22.16
N HIS A 76 -12.19 -11.50 -21.79
CA HIS A 76 -11.42 -12.61 -22.32
C HIS A 76 -10.57 -13.30 -21.23
N THR A 77 -10.01 -14.45 -21.58
CA THR A 77 -9.06 -15.19 -20.74
C THR A 77 -7.95 -15.71 -21.63
N PRO A 78 -6.72 -15.18 -21.55
CA PRO A 78 -5.57 -15.79 -22.20
C PRO A 78 -5.35 -17.19 -21.64
N ILE A 79 -5.11 -18.13 -22.54
CA ILE A 79 -4.83 -19.52 -22.21
C ILE A 79 -3.40 -19.79 -22.65
N ASP A 80 -2.59 -20.12 -21.67
CA ASP A 80 -1.20 -20.45 -21.85
C ASP A 80 -1.06 -21.94 -22.21
N PRO A 81 -0.07 -22.36 -23.03
CA PRO A 81 0.15 -23.77 -23.31
C PRO A 81 0.43 -24.57 -22.04
N ASP A 82 -0.02 -25.83 -22.01
CA ASP A 82 0.17 -26.74 -20.86
C ASP A 82 1.65 -26.93 -20.47
N HIS A 83 2.57 -26.68 -21.41
CA HIS A 83 3.98 -26.53 -21.13
C HIS A 83 4.68 -25.71 -22.23
N ARG A 84 5.55 -24.78 -21.85
CA ARG A 84 6.45 -24.05 -22.75
C ARG A 84 7.80 -24.73 -22.84
N GLU A 85 8.18 -25.16 -24.04
CA GLU A 85 9.53 -25.71 -24.32
C GLU A 85 10.61 -24.61 -24.40
N ARG A 86 10.21 -23.39 -24.74
CA ARG A 86 11.10 -22.22 -24.89
C ARG A 86 10.42 -20.96 -24.38
N GLU A 87 11.19 -19.88 -24.30
CA GLU A 87 10.67 -18.56 -23.93
C GLU A 87 9.57 -18.11 -24.92
N SER A 88 8.50 -17.53 -24.40
CA SER A 88 7.41 -16.94 -25.20
C SER A 88 7.38 -15.43 -25.01
N GLU A 89 7.55 -14.68 -26.10
CA GLU A 89 7.46 -13.23 -26.06
C GLU A 89 6.16 -12.70 -26.70
N HIS A 90 5.58 -11.68 -26.06
CA HIS A 90 4.37 -11.01 -26.52
C HIS A 90 4.55 -9.49 -26.49
N LEU A 91 4.10 -8.84 -27.57
CA LEU A 91 4.06 -7.39 -27.69
C LEU A 91 2.61 -6.93 -27.62
N VAL A 92 2.29 -6.02 -26.70
CA VAL A 92 0.93 -5.54 -26.50
C VAL A 92 0.86 -4.04 -26.69
N LEU A 93 -0.19 -3.58 -27.38
CA LEU A 93 -0.52 -2.19 -27.60
C LEU A 93 -1.98 -1.97 -27.22
N TYR A 94 -2.26 -0.98 -26.37
CA TYR A 94 -3.62 -0.56 -26.06
C TYR A 94 -3.91 0.77 -26.73
N LEU A 95 -4.98 0.81 -27.51
CA LEU A 95 -5.44 2.00 -28.18
C LEU A 95 -6.78 2.44 -27.59
N THR A 96 -6.91 3.72 -27.28
CA THR A 96 -8.17 4.23 -26.72
C THR A 96 -9.29 4.16 -27.77
N PRO A 97 -10.55 4.02 -27.34
CA PRO A 97 -11.68 4.05 -28.27
C PRO A 97 -11.74 5.35 -29.10
N GLY A 98 -11.41 6.49 -28.48
CA GLY A 98 -11.37 7.79 -29.14
C GLY A 98 -10.34 7.84 -30.29
N THR A 99 -9.16 7.26 -30.09
CA THR A 99 -8.11 7.18 -31.13
C THR A 99 -8.61 6.46 -32.38
N LEU A 100 -9.29 5.31 -32.22
CA LEU A 100 -9.78 4.53 -33.36
C LEU A 100 -11.00 5.16 -34.02
N VAL A 101 -11.90 5.78 -33.24
CA VAL A 101 -13.07 6.50 -33.78
C VAL A 101 -12.62 7.70 -34.60
N ALA A 102 -11.67 8.50 -34.11
CA ALA A 102 -11.12 9.62 -34.86
C ALA A 102 -10.45 9.16 -36.16
N ALA A 103 -9.58 8.15 -36.09
CA ALA A 103 -8.93 7.60 -37.28
C ALA A 103 -9.93 6.99 -38.28
N ALA A 104 -11.00 6.35 -37.80
CA ALA A 104 -12.06 5.84 -38.67
C ALA A 104 -12.88 6.95 -39.32
N ALA A 105 -13.14 8.04 -38.59
CA ALA A 105 -13.83 9.21 -39.13
C ALA A 105 -13.01 9.87 -40.24
N ASP A 106 -11.71 10.04 -40.03
CA ASP A 106 -10.78 10.57 -41.04
C ASP A 106 -10.72 9.67 -42.29
N LEU A 107 -10.73 8.35 -42.09
CA LEU A 107 -10.70 7.37 -43.18
C LEU A 107 -11.98 7.34 -44.03
N THR A 108 -13.13 7.58 -43.40
CA THR A 108 -14.45 7.47 -44.04
C THR A 108 -15.04 8.82 -44.44
N GLY A 109 -14.46 9.92 -43.95
CA GLY A 109 -14.99 11.28 -44.09
C GLY A 109 -16.31 11.50 -43.36
N ARG A 110 -16.68 10.62 -42.40
CA ARG A 110 -17.96 10.67 -41.68
C ARG A 110 -17.78 10.28 -40.21
N PRO A 111 -18.51 10.92 -39.27
CA PRO A 111 -18.54 10.44 -37.90
C PRO A 111 -19.14 9.03 -37.85
N GLY A 112 -18.45 8.12 -37.18
CA GLY A 112 -18.78 6.70 -37.10
C GLY A 112 -18.85 6.18 -35.67
N GLY A 113 -19.41 4.99 -35.50
CA GLY A 113 -19.37 4.28 -34.23
C GLY A 113 -17.99 3.65 -33.97
N LEU A 114 -17.88 2.91 -32.86
CA LEU A 114 -16.68 2.12 -32.55
C LEU A 114 -16.32 1.18 -33.70
N PRO A 115 -15.08 1.21 -34.23
CA PRO A 115 -14.61 0.24 -35.21
C PRO A 115 -14.71 -1.18 -34.70
N PHE A 116 -15.31 -2.07 -35.48
CA PHE A 116 -15.57 -3.46 -35.07
C PHE A 116 -14.67 -4.43 -35.82
N PHE A 117 -13.90 -5.24 -35.09
CA PHE A 117 -13.09 -6.32 -35.67
C PHE A 117 -13.87 -7.62 -35.61
N ARG A 118 -14.13 -8.21 -36.78
CA ARG A 118 -14.83 -9.50 -36.87
C ARG A 118 -13.91 -10.64 -36.47
N ASP A 119 -12.70 -10.62 -37.02
CA ASP A 119 -11.71 -11.66 -36.82
C ASP A 119 -10.85 -11.29 -35.61
N LEU A 120 -10.84 -12.18 -34.62
CA LEU A 120 -10.07 -12.01 -33.39
C LEU A 120 -8.56 -12.05 -33.70
N THR A 121 -8.16 -12.92 -34.62
CA THR A 121 -6.76 -13.19 -34.96
C THR A 121 -6.47 -12.69 -36.37
N ILE A 122 -5.42 -11.87 -36.50
CA ILE A 122 -4.94 -11.26 -37.72
C ILE A 122 -3.55 -11.83 -38.02
N ALA A 123 -3.47 -12.68 -39.04
CA ALA A 123 -2.22 -13.25 -39.54
C ALA A 123 -1.65 -12.50 -40.76
N ASP A 124 -2.18 -11.32 -41.11
CA ASP A 124 -1.67 -10.50 -42.23
C ASP A 124 -0.26 -9.99 -41.92
N ALA A 125 0.76 -10.57 -42.58
CA ALA A 125 2.17 -10.27 -42.38
C ALA A 125 2.49 -8.77 -42.50
N HIS A 126 1.79 -8.05 -43.38
CA HIS A 126 2.01 -6.61 -43.54
C HIS A 126 1.49 -5.79 -42.34
N THR A 127 0.32 -6.16 -41.82
CA THR A 127 -0.27 -5.54 -40.61
C THR A 127 0.61 -5.85 -39.39
N VAL A 128 1.06 -7.09 -39.25
CA VAL A 128 1.99 -7.52 -38.19
C VAL A 128 3.32 -6.75 -38.28
N ALA A 129 3.93 -6.64 -39.46
CA ALA A 129 5.17 -5.89 -39.62
C ALA A 129 5.01 -4.38 -39.32
N ARG A 130 3.84 -3.79 -39.61
CA ARG A 130 3.55 -2.39 -39.23
C ARG A 130 3.35 -2.26 -37.72
N PHE A 131 2.64 -3.19 -37.10
CA PHE A 131 2.50 -3.25 -35.65
C PHE A 131 3.87 -3.29 -34.97
N THR A 132 4.73 -4.24 -35.35
CA THR A 132 6.07 -4.38 -34.76
C THR A 132 6.88 -3.09 -34.92
N ARG A 133 6.89 -2.47 -36.11
CA ARG A 133 7.61 -1.20 -36.34
C ARG A 133 7.08 -0.04 -35.51
N ALA A 134 5.75 0.08 -35.35
CA ALA A 134 5.14 1.12 -34.54
C ALA A 134 5.45 0.91 -33.05
N HIS A 135 5.31 -0.34 -32.58
CA HIS A 135 5.65 -0.74 -31.22
C HIS A 135 7.11 -0.44 -30.91
N THR A 136 8.06 -0.93 -31.71
CA THR A 136 9.51 -0.65 -31.52
C THR A 136 9.82 0.85 -31.51
N ALA A 137 9.23 1.65 -32.40
CA ALA A 137 9.48 3.09 -32.47
C ALA A 137 9.03 3.82 -31.19
N LEU A 138 7.86 3.47 -30.66
CA LEU A 138 7.29 4.05 -29.44
C LEU A 138 8.06 3.68 -28.17
N SER A 139 8.89 2.63 -28.23
CA SER A 139 9.50 1.98 -27.07
C SER A 139 10.84 2.53 -26.65
N GLY A 140 11.33 3.57 -27.34
CA GLY A 140 12.59 4.24 -27.01
C GLY A 140 13.72 3.99 -28.00
N GLY A 141 13.43 3.53 -29.22
CA GLY A 141 14.38 3.58 -30.33
C GLY A 141 14.77 5.01 -30.73
N PRO A 142 15.75 5.19 -31.64
CA PRO A 142 16.26 6.52 -32.07
C PRO A 142 15.26 7.33 -32.92
N ALA A 143 13.98 6.93 -32.96
CA ALA A 143 12.94 7.58 -33.73
C ALA A 143 12.58 8.95 -33.14
N THR A 144 12.42 9.95 -34.00
CA THR A 144 11.89 11.25 -33.58
C THR A 144 10.42 11.13 -33.18
N VAL A 145 9.94 12.12 -32.43
CA VAL A 145 8.53 12.26 -32.06
C VAL A 145 7.61 12.13 -33.28
N LEU A 146 7.97 12.78 -34.39
CA LEU A 146 7.20 12.75 -35.62
C LEU A 146 7.22 11.36 -36.29
N ASP A 147 8.38 10.69 -36.33
CA ASP A 147 8.49 9.33 -36.89
C ASP A 147 7.64 8.32 -36.10
N GLN A 148 7.59 8.46 -34.78
CA GLN A 148 6.71 7.67 -33.91
C GLN A 148 5.23 7.85 -34.28
N ASP A 149 4.77 9.11 -34.39
CA ASP A 149 3.38 9.43 -34.70
C ASP A 149 3.00 8.93 -36.10
N VAL A 150 3.88 9.11 -37.10
CA VAL A 150 3.66 8.62 -38.47
C VAL A 150 3.55 7.10 -38.52
N ARG A 151 4.40 6.37 -37.79
CA ARG A 151 4.36 4.90 -37.75
C ARG A 151 3.11 4.38 -37.04
N LEU A 152 2.73 4.99 -35.93
CA LEU A 152 1.50 4.64 -35.21
C LEU A 152 0.28 4.90 -36.09
N LEU A 153 0.17 6.08 -36.69
CA LEU A 153 -0.93 6.43 -37.59
C LEU A 153 -0.98 5.49 -38.81
N GLY A 154 0.17 5.19 -39.41
CA GLY A 154 0.27 4.25 -40.54
C GLY A 154 -0.11 2.81 -40.19
N PHE A 155 0.12 2.40 -38.95
CA PHE A 155 -0.39 1.13 -38.41
C PHE A 155 -1.91 1.18 -38.21
N VAL A 156 -2.42 2.15 -37.43
CA VAL A 156 -3.86 2.27 -37.10
C VAL A 156 -4.71 2.37 -38.36
N THR A 157 -4.32 3.21 -39.32
CA THR A 157 -5.06 3.36 -40.59
C THR A 157 -5.05 2.09 -41.42
N GLY A 158 -3.91 1.38 -41.46
CA GLY A 158 -3.79 0.09 -42.15
C GLY A 158 -4.64 -1.00 -41.51
N LEU A 159 -4.64 -1.06 -40.18
CA LEU A 159 -5.45 -1.97 -39.38
C LEU A 159 -6.95 -1.75 -39.65
N LEU A 160 -7.41 -0.49 -39.57
CA LEU A 160 -8.82 -0.14 -39.78
C LEU A 160 -9.28 -0.46 -41.20
N ARG A 161 -8.50 -0.09 -42.22
CA ARG A 161 -8.87 -0.33 -43.63
C ARG A 161 -9.02 -1.80 -43.99
N ARG A 162 -8.23 -2.67 -43.38
CA ARG A 162 -8.12 -4.09 -43.79
C ARG A 162 -8.94 -5.02 -42.92
N HIS A 163 -9.04 -4.73 -41.63
CA HIS A 163 -9.53 -5.69 -40.63
C HIS A 163 -10.74 -5.19 -39.84
N ALA A 164 -11.06 -3.88 -39.90
CA ALA A 164 -12.22 -3.33 -39.21
C ALA A 164 -13.44 -3.17 -40.13
N ARG A 165 -14.61 -3.45 -39.59
CA ARG A 165 -15.89 -2.95 -40.07
C ARG A 165 -16.14 -1.61 -39.40
N LEU A 166 -16.46 -0.59 -40.19
CA LEU A 166 -16.72 0.77 -39.71
C LEU A 166 -18.24 1.01 -39.78
N PRO A 167 -18.99 0.74 -38.69
CA PRO A 167 -20.44 0.83 -38.72
C PRO A 167 -20.92 2.29 -38.82
N ALA A 168 -21.95 2.51 -39.63
CA ALA A 168 -22.82 3.68 -39.47
C ALA A 168 -23.59 3.52 -38.15
N GLY A 169 -23.58 4.55 -37.29
CA GLY A 169 -24.10 4.47 -35.93
C GLY A 169 -25.55 4.02 -35.88
N ARG A 170 -25.81 2.81 -35.36
CA ARG A 170 -27.16 2.34 -35.02
C ARG A 170 -27.22 2.09 -33.51
N PRO A 171 -28.26 2.55 -32.81
CA PRO A 171 -28.37 2.36 -31.38
C PRO A 171 -28.53 0.85 -31.05
N PRO A 172 -27.87 0.37 -29.99
CA PRO A 172 -28.01 -1.02 -29.55
C PRO A 172 -29.40 -1.29 -28.96
N PRO A 173 -29.82 -2.56 -28.87
CA PRO A 173 -31.12 -2.92 -28.29
C PRO A 173 -31.29 -2.46 -26.83
N PRO A 174 -32.52 -2.30 -26.32
CA PRO A 174 -32.82 -1.67 -25.02
C PRO A 174 -32.14 -2.34 -23.82
N ALA A 175 -32.09 -3.68 -23.76
CA ALA A 175 -31.44 -4.40 -22.66
C ALA A 175 -29.92 -4.13 -22.59
N ARG A 176 -29.26 -4.06 -23.76
CA ARG A 176 -27.85 -3.64 -23.86
C ARG A 176 -27.67 -2.17 -23.50
N THR A 177 -28.70 -1.35 -23.67
CA THR A 177 -28.67 0.06 -23.26
C THR A 177 -28.71 0.20 -21.73
N ALA A 178 -29.46 -0.65 -21.02
CA ALA A 178 -29.50 -0.65 -19.54
C ALA A 178 -28.16 -1.10 -18.92
N VAL A 179 -27.56 -2.19 -19.42
CA VAL A 179 -26.22 -2.64 -18.98
C VAL A 179 -25.16 -1.59 -19.31
N ARG A 180 -25.23 -0.98 -20.50
CA ARG A 180 -24.33 0.11 -20.89
C ARG A 180 -24.39 1.29 -19.90
N ARG A 181 -25.59 1.73 -19.49
CA ARG A 181 -25.73 2.80 -18.48
C ARG A 181 -25.06 2.45 -17.16
N ALA A 182 -25.24 1.22 -16.66
CA ALA A 182 -24.55 0.77 -15.44
C ALA A 182 -23.03 0.76 -15.61
N ARG A 183 -22.53 0.35 -16.77
CA ARG A 183 -21.11 0.34 -17.09
C ARG A 183 -20.52 1.75 -17.17
N ASP A 184 -21.20 2.64 -17.86
CA ASP A 184 -20.79 4.05 -18.02
C ASP A 184 -20.76 4.74 -16.64
N PHE A 185 -21.74 4.46 -15.78
CA PHE A 185 -21.74 4.94 -14.39
C PHE A 185 -20.54 4.42 -13.59
N LEU A 186 -20.20 3.13 -13.71
CA LEU A 186 -19.03 2.56 -13.05
C LEU A 186 -17.71 3.14 -13.56
N HIS A 187 -17.64 3.53 -14.83
CA HIS A 187 -16.49 4.26 -15.39
C HIS A 187 -16.33 5.63 -14.76
N GLU A 188 -17.41 6.41 -14.70
CA GLU A 188 -17.42 7.75 -14.11
C GLU A 188 -17.14 7.72 -12.60
N HIS A 189 -17.60 6.67 -11.92
CA HIS A 189 -17.55 6.55 -10.45
C HIS A 189 -16.64 5.40 -10.00
N HIS A 190 -15.62 5.05 -10.79
CA HIS A 190 -14.77 3.89 -10.52
C HIS A 190 -14.11 3.96 -9.14
N ALA A 191 -13.70 5.15 -8.69
CA ALA A 191 -13.07 5.35 -7.38
C ALA A 191 -14.06 5.40 -6.19
N ALA A 192 -15.36 5.58 -6.44
CA ALA A 192 -16.37 5.73 -5.40
C ALA A 192 -16.87 4.39 -4.85
N ALA A 193 -17.45 4.40 -3.64
CA ALA A 193 -18.13 3.24 -3.05
C ALA A 193 -19.55 3.07 -3.66
N VAL A 194 -19.60 2.61 -4.91
CA VAL A 194 -20.85 2.43 -5.66
C VAL A 194 -21.66 1.24 -5.12
N THR A 195 -22.92 1.47 -4.82
CA THR A 195 -23.86 0.44 -4.34
C THR A 195 -24.65 -0.20 -5.49
N LEU A 196 -25.11 -1.44 -5.28
CA LEU A 196 -25.99 -2.11 -6.25
C LEU A 196 -27.33 -1.38 -6.44
N ALA A 197 -27.81 -0.67 -5.41
CA ALA A 197 -29.02 0.14 -5.48
C ALA A 197 -28.86 1.36 -6.41
N GLU A 198 -27.68 1.99 -6.42
CA GLU A 198 -27.37 3.08 -7.35
C GLU A 198 -27.30 2.57 -8.80
N LEU A 199 -26.62 1.45 -9.02
CA LEU A 199 -26.56 0.85 -10.36
C LEU A 199 -27.94 0.40 -10.87
N ALA A 200 -28.78 -0.14 -9.98
CA ALA A 200 -30.16 -0.50 -10.30
C ALA A 200 -30.97 0.73 -10.73
N ARG A 201 -30.83 1.85 -10.00
CA ARG A 201 -31.47 3.14 -10.33
C ARG A 201 -31.04 3.67 -11.69
N VAL A 202 -29.73 3.68 -11.97
CA VAL A 202 -29.18 4.21 -13.23
C VAL A 202 -29.51 3.33 -14.43
N SER A 203 -29.53 2.01 -14.25
CA SER A 203 -29.90 1.06 -15.31
C SER A 203 -31.41 0.95 -15.56
N GLY A 204 -32.24 1.34 -14.59
CA GLY A 204 -33.69 1.15 -14.63
C GLY A 204 -34.11 -0.32 -14.45
N LEU A 205 -33.24 -1.14 -13.86
CA LEU A 205 -33.45 -2.56 -13.60
C LEU A 205 -33.49 -2.84 -12.10
N SER A 206 -34.17 -3.90 -11.67
CA SER A 206 -34.04 -4.36 -10.29
C SER A 206 -32.61 -4.86 -10.00
N PRO A 207 -32.11 -4.79 -8.75
CA PRO A 207 -30.76 -5.27 -8.39
C PRO A 207 -30.44 -6.68 -8.87
N TYR A 208 -31.42 -7.59 -8.74
CA TYR A 208 -31.30 -8.97 -9.20
C TYR A 208 -31.20 -9.06 -10.74
N HIS A 209 -32.10 -8.38 -11.45
CA HIS A 209 -32.13 -8.42 -12.91
C HIS A 209 -30.89 -7.76 -13.52
N LEU A 210 -30.44 -6.65 -12.93
CA LEU A 210 -29.20 -5.98 -13.30
C LEU A 210 -28.00 -6.93 -13.14
N THR A 211 -27.81 -7.54 -11.98
CA THR A 211 -26.63 -8.39 -11.73
C THR A 211 -26.58 -9.57 -12.71
N ARG A 212 -27.73 -10.18 -12.99
CA ARG A 212 -27.86 -11.28 -13.96
C ARG A 212 -27.53 -10.82 -15.38
N LEU A 213 -28.15 -9.73 -15.86
CA LEU A 213 -27.93 -9.23 -17.23
C LEU A 213 -26.52 -8.68 -17.41
N PHE A 214 -25.99 -7.97 -16.42
CA PHE A 214 -24.63 -7.45 -16.43
C PHE A 214 -23.63 -8.61 -16.50
N THR A 215 -23.80 -9.65 -15.69
CA THR A 215 -22.92 -10.84 -15.74
C THR A 215 -23.05 -11.58 -17.06
N ALA A 216 -24.25 -11.67 -17.65
CA ALA A 216 -24.46 -12.32 -18.93
C ALA A 216 -23.84 -11.53 -20.12
N ASP A 217 -23.96 -10.20 -20.11
CA ASP A 217 -23.51 -9.33 -21.20
C ASP A 217 -22.02 -8.96 -21.07
N VAL A 218 -21.57 -8.61 -19.86
CA VAL A 218 -20.18 -8.21 -19.55
C VAL A 218 -19.31 -9.44 -19.26
N GLY A 219 -19.89 -10.52 -18.76
CA GLY A 219 -19.16 -11.75 -18.43
C GLY A 219 -18.58 -11.80 -17.01
N MET A 220 -18.82 -10.78 -16.18
CA MET A 220 -18.41 -10.72 -14.77
C MET A 220 -19.40 -9.87 -13.97
N PRO A 221 -19.50 -10.04 -12.64
CA PRO A 221 -20.40 -9.24 -11.83
C PRO A 221 -19.92 -7.77 -11.71
N PRO A 222 -20.82 -6.81 -11.43
CA PRO A 222 -20.49 -5.38 -11.38
C PRO A 222 -19.34 -5.00 -10.45
N HIS A 223 -19.23 -5.62 -9.28
CA HIS A 223 -18.16 -5.32 -8.30
C HIS A 223 -16.77 -5.72 -8.84
N ALA A 224 -16.68 -6.87 -9.52
CA ALA A 224 -15.43 -7.34 -10.12
C ALA A 224 -15.02 -6.44 -11.30
N TYR A 225 -16.01 -5.99 -12.07
CA TYR A 225 -15.80 -5.01 -13.14
C TYR A 225 -15.29 -3.67 -12.60
N GLN A 226 -15.89 -3.13 -11.53
CA GLN A 226 -15.42 -1.88 -10.92
C GLN A 226 -13.99 -2.01 -10.39
N LEU A 227 -13.68 -3.11 -9.70
CA LEU A 227 -12.33 -3.37 -9.20
C LEU A 227 -11.30 -3.40 -10.34
N GLN A 228 -11.69 -3.95 -11.49
CA GLN A 228 -10.85 -3.94 -12.66
C GLN A 228 -10.58 -2.52 -13.20
N LEU A 229 -11.61 -1.66 -13.24
CA LEU A 229 -11.41 -0.24 -13.61
C LEU A 229 -10.40 0.44 -12.70
N ARG A 230 -10.45 0.14 -11.40
CA ARG A 230 -9.47 0.65 -10.43
C ARG A 230 -8.05 0.17 -10.76
N VAL A 231 -7.87 -1.12 -11.05
CA VAL A 231 -6.55 -1.67 -11.43
C VAL A 231 -5.99 -0.98 -12.68
N GLU A 232 -6.81 -0.80 -13.72
CA GLU A 232 -6.38 -0.14 -14.96
C GLU A 232 -6.05 1.35 -14.75
N HIS A 233 -6.84 2.05 -13.94
CA HIS A 233 -6.56 3.45 -13.60
C HIS A 233 -5.25 3.60 -12.82
N ALA A 234 -5.06 2.78 -11.77
CA ALA A 234 -3.84 2.77 -10.98
C ALA A 234 -2.60 2.48 -11.83
N LYS A 235 -2.72 1.55 -12.79
CA LYS A 235 -1.65 1.20 -13.72
C LYS A 235 -1.24 2.38 -14.60
N ARG A 236 -2.19 3.14 -15.15
CA ARG A 236 -1.89 4.36 -15.93
C ARG A 236 -1.20 5.41 -15.07
N LEU A 237 -1.70 5.64 -13.84
CA LEU A 237 -1.08 6.58 -12.90
C LEU A 237 0.37 6.19 -12.59
N LEU A 238 0.62 4.92 -12.29
CA LEU A 238 1.96 4.39 -12.05
C LEU A 238 2.90 4.61 -13.24
N LEU A 239 2.44 4.31 -14.46
CA LEU A 239 3.23 4.49 -15.68
C LEU A 239 3.45 5.96 -16.05
N ALA A 240 2.55 6.85 -15.62
CA ALA A 240 2.74 8.30 -15.69
C ALA A 240 3.71 8.83 -14.60
N GLY A 241 4.27 7.96 -13.76
CA GLY A 241 5.22 8.31 -12.72
C GLY A 241 4.58 8.73 -11.39
N ARG A 242 3.28 8.47 -11.20
CA ARG A 242 2.64 8.70 -9.90
C ARG A 242 3.17 7.69 -8.86
N PRO A 243 3.41 8.14 -7.61
CA PRO A 243 3.75 7.23 -6.52
C PRO A 243 2.72 6.12 -6.34
N VAL A 244 3.18 4.93 -5.91
CA VAL A 244 2.35 3.72 -5.80
C VAL A 244 1.14 3.90 -4.87
N ILE A 245 1.32 4.66 -3.79
CA ILE A 245 0.26 4.94 -2.82
C ILE A 245 -0.79 5.87 -3.44
N ASP A 246 -0.35 6.97 -4.06
CA ASP A 246 -1.24 7.92 -4.75
C ASP A 246 -2.03 7.22 -5.86
N ALA A 247 -1.36 6.39 -6.66
CA ALA A 247 -1.99 5.63 -7.72
C ALA A 247 -3.07 4.67 -7.21
N GLY A 248 -2.83 4.02 -6.06
CA GLY A 248 -3.81 3.17 -5.40
C GLY A 248 -4.99 3.97 -4.83
N HIS A 249 -4.72 5.09 -4.15
CA HIS A 249 -5.76 5.92 -3.55
C HIS A 249 -6.64 6.61 -4.61
N GLU A 250 -6.03 7.22 -5.63
CA GLU A 250 -6.77 7.89 -6.72
C GLU A 250 -7.59 6.92 -7.56
N ALA A 251 -7.10 5.69 -7.73
CA ALA A 251 -7.89 4.64 -8.36
C ALA A 251 -9.04 4.12 -7.47
N GLY A 252 -9.13 4.53 -6.21
CA GLY A 252 -10.19 4.15 -5.27
C GLY A 252 -9.95 2.84 -4.52
N PHE A 253 -8.71 2.40 -4.34
CA PHE A 253 -8.43 1.29 -3.42
C PHE A 253 -8.46 1.78 -1.97
N TYR A 254 -9.05 0.96 -1.08
CA TYR A 254 -9.24 1.31 0.34
C TYR A 254 -7.93 1.52 1.10
N ASP A 255 -6.92 0.69 0.82
CA ASP A 255 -5.58 0.80 1.39
C ASP A 255 -4.55 0.14 0.44
N LEU A 256 -3.27 0.22 0.79
CA LEU A 256 -2.18 -0.36 0.01
C LEU A 256 -2.26 -1.91 -0.06
N SER A 257 -2.81 -2.59 0.94
CA SER A 257 -2.98 -4.05 0.95
C SER A 257 -4.07 -4.49 -0.01
N HIS A 258 -5.22 -3.81 -0.01
CA HIS A 258 -6.32 -3.97 -0.96
C HIS A 258 -5.83 -3.68 -2.39
N PHE A 259 -5.06 -2.60 -2.58
CA PHE A 259 -4.41 -2.33 -3.87
C PHE A 259 -3.45 -3.45 -4.28
N THR A 260 -2.50 -3.81 -3.43
CA THR A 260 -1.46 -4.81 -3.74
C THR A 260 -2.04 -6.18 -4.04
N ARG A 261 -3.08 -6.61 -3.30
CA ARG A 261 -3.79 -7.89 -3.51
C ARG A 261 -4.39 -7.99 -4.91
N HIS A 262 -5.05 -6.93 -5.36
CA HIS A 262 -5.78 -6.93 -6.63
C HIS A 262 -4.92 -6.48 -7.81
N PHE A 263 -3.95 -5.61 -7.57
CA PHE A 263 -2.98 -5.18 -8.56
C PHE A 263 -2.05 -6.35 -8.92
N ASN A 264 -1.41 -7.01 -7.95
CA ASN A 264 -0.46 -8.12 -8.21
C ASN A 264 -1.12 -9.37 -8.80
N GLY A 265 -2.44 -9.53 -8.66
CA GLY A 265 -3.23 -10.61 -9.26
C GLY A 265 -3.57 -10.37 -10.73
N SER A 266 -3.37 -9.16 -11.25
CA SER A 266 -3.56 -8.86 -12.68
C SER A 266 -2.26 -9.12 -13.46
N SER A 267 -2.37 -9.67 -14.67
CA SER A 267 -1.25 -9.97 -15.58
C SER A 267 -0.32 -8.79 -15.84
N ALA A 268 -0.81 -7.57 -15.64
CA ALA A 268 -0.19 -6.31 -15.99
C ALA A 268 0.78 -5.69 -14.95
N SER A 269 0.91 -6.27 -13.76
CA SER A 269 1.35 -5.51 -12.57
C SER A 269 2.84 -5.50 -12.23
N ARG A 270 3.71 -6.20 -12.96
CA ARG A 270 5.00 -6.63 -12.38
C ARG A 270 6.29 -5.91 -12.82
N ARG A 271 6.24 -4.86 -13.67
CA ARG A 271 7.33 -3.84 -13.77
C ARG A 271 6.84 -2.40 -13.98
N ALA A 272 5.88 -1.94 -13.18
CA ALA A 272 5.86 -0.53 -12.79
C ALA A 272 7.04 -0.15 -11.85
N ARG A 273 8.03 -1.04 -11.69
CA ARG A 273 9.39 -0.71 -11.26
C ARG A 273 10.18 -0.27 -12.49
N MET A 274 10.52 1.02 -12.55
CA MET A 274 11.41 1.57 -13.58
C MET A 274 12.72 0.77 -13.68
N PRO A 275 13.32 0.66 -14.89
CA PRO A 275 14.67 0.13 -15.05
C PRO A 275 15.66 1.02 -14.31
N ALA A 276 16.70 0.39 -13.73
CA ALA A 276 17.82 1.08 -13.12
C ALA A 276 18.42 2.08 -14.12
N ARG A 277 18.08 3.37 -13.96
CA ARG A 277 18.74 4.47 -14.66
C ARG A 277 19.73 5.09 -13.70
N THR A 278 20.99 4.91 -14.06
CA THR A 278 22.17 5.68 -13.68
C THR A 278 21.80 7.07 -13.19
N TYR A 279 21.95 7.29 -11.89
CA TYR A 279 21.69 8.57 -11.23
C TYR A 279 22.79 9.55 -11.64
N ILE A 280 22.55 10.36 -12.67
CA ILE A 280 23.32 11.59 -12.88
C ILE A 280 22.86 12.58 -11.82
N ARG A 281 23.72 12.79 -10.82
CA ARG A 281 23.59 13.79 -9.75
C ARG A 281 23.07 15.14 -10.28
N PRO A 282 22.01 15.72 -9.69
CA PRO A 282 21.83 17.17 -9.74
C PRO A 282 22.85 17.81 -8.79
N ARG A 283 23.74 18.64 -9.34
CA ARG A 283 24.61 19.55 -8.57
C ARG A 283 23.75 20.69 -8.01
N THR A 284 23.21 20.52 -6.81
CA THR A 284 22.89 21.63 -5.90
C THR A 284 22.84 21.10 -4.47
N ALA A 285 23.87 21.44 -3.70
CA ALA A 285 24.03 21.07 -2.30
C ALA A 285 23.16 21.96 -1.38
N PRO A 286 22.51 21.41 -0.34
CA PRO A 286 22.35 22.13 0.92
C PRO A 286 23.70 22.13 1.65
N ARG A 287 24.04 23.27 2.27
CA ARG A 287 25.32 23.50 2.96
C ARG A 287 25.58 22.42 4.02
N SER A 288 26.67 21.68 3.83
CA SER A 288 27.25 20.78 4.84
C SER A 288 27.86 21.59 5.98
N VAL A 289 27.43 21.31 7.21
CA VAL A 289 28.18 21.67 8.41
C VAL A 289 28.93 20.42 8.87
N GLY A 290 30.26 20.53 8.98
CA GLY A 290 31.12 19.65 9.78
C GLY A 290 31.47 18.28 9.19
N GLY A 291 32.63 18.17 8.54
CA GLY A 291 33.26 16.88 8.26
C GLY A 291 33.71 16.19 9.55
N VAL A 292 33.41 14.90 9.69
CA VAL A 292 33.84 14.06 10.82
C VAL A 292 35.16 13.39 10.46
N ASN A 293 36.16 13.62 11.31
CA ASN A 293 37.49 13.00 11.29
C ASN A 293 37.38 11.53 11.74
N THR A 294 38.08 10.61 11.06
CA THR A 294 37.94 9.13 11.16
C THR A 294 38.54 8.48 12.42
N ASP A 295 38.65 9.22 13.52
CA ASP A 295 39.40 8.80 14.73
C ASP A 295 38.52 8.48 15.94
N THR A 296 37.20 8.32 15.74
CA THR A 296 36.27 7.91 16.82
C THR A 296 35.90 6.44 16.64
N PRO A 297 36.06 5.57 17.65
CA PRO A 297 35.63 4.18 17.55
C PRO A 297 34.14 4.11 17.22
N ALA A 298 33.76 3.15 16.38
CA ALA A 298 32.37 2.96 15.97
C ALA A 298 31.47 2.77 17.21
N PRO A 299 30.28 3.40 17.25
CA PRO A 299 29.41 3.33 18.41
C PRO A 299 28.92 1.89 18.64
N ALA A 300 28.80 1.50 19.92
CA ALA A 300 28.38 0.16 20.32
C ALA A 300 26.97 -0.19 19.83
N ARG A 301 26.02 0.76 19.93
CA ARG A 301 24.66 0.66 19.37
C ARG A 301 24.22 1.98 18.74
N VAL A 302 23.36 1.89 17.74
CA VAL A 302 22.70 3.01 17.06
C VAL A 302 21.19 2.94 17.27
N TRP A 303 20.64 3.98 17.90
CA TRP A 303 19.22 4.07 18.24
C TRP A 303 18.51 5.05 17.31
N LEU A 304 17.46 4.61 16.63
CA LEU A 304 16.51 5.48 15.94
C LEU A 304 15.31 5.72 16.86
N ILE A 305 15.13 6.94 17.35
CA ILE A 305 14.10 7.26 18.37
C ILE A 305 13.15 8.32 17.82
N THR A 306 11.86 7.97 17.73
CA THR A 306 10.83 8.94 17.36
C THR A 306 10.24 9.67 18.55
N GLY A 307 9.89 10.95 18.37
CA GLY A 307 9.39 11.77 19.47
C GLY A 307 10.47 12.07 20.52
N ALA A 308 11.73 12.20 20.09
CA ALA A 308 12.88 12.39 20.98
C ALA A 308 13.00 13.81 21.55
N SER A 309 12.10 14.74 21.17
CA SER A 309 12.11 16.12 21.67
C SER A 309 11.65 16.27 23.12
N SER A 310 10.87 15.31 23.66
CA SER A 310 10.32 15.38 25.02
C SER A 310 10.00 13.99 25.58
N GLY A 311 9.58 13.95 26.85
CA GLY A 311 9.02 12.77 27.49
C GLY A 311 9.91 11.52 27.50
N LEU A 312 9.30 10.35 27.28
CA LEU A 312 10.01 9.06 27.30
C LEU A 312 11.03 8.96 26.16
N GLY A 313 10.69 9.41 24.94
CA GLY A 313 11.63 9.40 23.82
C GLY A 313 12.90 10.18 24.14
N ARG A 314 12.76 11.37 24.75
CA ARG A 314 13.90 12.17 25.22
C ARG A 314 14.72 11.47 26.31
N ALA A 315 14.06 10.84 27.28
CA ALA A 315 14.73 10.13 28.36
C ALA A 315 15.52 8.91 27.84
N VAL A 316 14.95 8.15 26.90
CA VAL A 316 15.63 7.02 26.25
C VAL A 316 16.82 7.50 25.40
N ALA A 317 16.66 8.61 24.66
CA ALA A 317 17.76 9.22 23.91
C ALA A 317 18.91 9.62 24.84
N GLN A 318 18.62 10.27 25.96
CA GLN A 318 19.65 10.65 26.93
C GLN A 318 20.35 9.43 27.52
N ALA A 319 19.60 8.41 27.93
CA ALA A 319 20.17 7.19 28.48
C ALA A 319 21.08 6.45 27.50
N ALA A 320 20.75 6.43 26.20
CA ALA A 320 21.64 5.90 25.15
C ALA A 320 22.92 6.73 25.00
N LEU A 321 22.80 8.06 24.98
CA LEU A 321 23.95 8.95 24.86
C LEU A 321 24.88 8.89 26.07
N ASP A 322 24.32 8.77 27.28
CA ASP A 322 25.10 8.62 28.52
C ASP A 322 25.85 7.29 28.55
N ALA A 323 25.31 6.25 27.91
CA ALA A 323 25.95 4.94 27.76
C ALA A 323 27.03 4.88 26.65
N GLY A 324 27.36 6.00 26.00
CA GLY A 324 28.38 6.01 24.95
C GLY A 324 27.86 5.71 23.54
N GLU A 325 26.56 5.45 23.37
CA GLU A 325 25.96 5.00 22.11
C GLU A 325 25.59 6.18 21.20
N ALA A 326 25.16 5.88 19.96
CA ALA A 326 24.71 6.86 18.99
C ALA A 326 23.18 6.89 18.88
N VAL A 327 22.63 8.07 18.66
CA VAL A 327 21.19 8.33 18.57
C VAL A 327 20.87 9.12 17.31
N VAL A 328 19.90 8.62 16.56
CA VAL A 328 19.19 9.34 15.52
C VAL A 328 17.86 9.77 16.13
N ALA A 329 17.82 11.02 16.56
CA ALA A 329 16.69 11.59 17.28
C ALA A 329 15.75 12.25 16.28
N THR A 330 14.46 11.89 16.31
CA THR A 330 13.47 12.51 15.42
C THR A 330 12.44 13.37 16.16
N ALA A 331 12.07 14.47 15.53
CA ALA A 331 11.03 15.39 15.99
C ALA A 331 10.37 16.10 14.80
N ARG A 332 9.17 16.65 14.98
CA ARG A 332 8.48 17.43 13.93
C ARG A 332 9.19 18.73 13.55
N LYS A 333 10.08 19.22 14.41
CA LYS A 333 10.91 20.40 14.17
C LYS A 333 12.34 20.07 14.61
N ALA A 334 13.30 20.17 13.70
CA ALA A 334 14.69 19.85 14.00
C ALA A 334 15.25 20.66 15.19
N GLY A 335 14.90 21.95 15.28
CA GLY A 335 15.38 22.84 16.35
C GLY A 335 14.98 22.43 17.79
N ALA A 336 14.03 21.50 17.95
CA ALA A 336 13.69 20.95 19.27
C ALA A 336 14.74 19.96 19.81
N LEU A 337 15.76 19.64 19.01
CA LEU A 337 16.83 18.70 19.33
C LEU A 337 18.22 19.36 19.38
N ASP A 338 18.31 20.68 19.17
CA ASP A 338 19.58 21.40 19.09
C ASP A 338 20.44 21.18 20.33
N ASP A 339 19.83 21.20 21.52
CA ASP A 339 20.54 20.99 22.78
C ASP A 339 21.16 19.58 22.91
N LEU A 340 20.55 18.56 22.30
CA LEU A 340 21.11 17.20 22.27
C LEU A 340 22.29 17.12 21.31
N VAL A 341 22.16 17.77 20.15
CA VAL A 341 23.23 17.84 19.13
C VAL A 341 24.44 18.60 19.68
N GLU A 342 24.23 19.73 20.35
CA GLU A 342 25.29 20.54 20.95
C GLU A 342 26.06 19.78 22.04
N ARG A 343 25.36 19.02 22.89
CA ARG A 343 25.98 18.22 23.96
C ARG A 343 26.68 16.96 23.43
N HIS A 344 26.25 16.42 22.29
CA HIS A 344 26.75 15.15 21.74
C HIS A 344 27.01 15.19 20.22
N PRO A 345 27.86 16.10 19.71
CA PRO A 345 27.93 16.47 18.28
C PRO A 345 28.41 15.37 17.32
N ARG A 346 28.97 14.26 17.83
CA ARG A 346 29.41 13.11 17.02
C ARG A 346 28.57 11.85 17.24
N ARG A 347 27.57 11.92 18.12
CA ARG A 347 26.76 10.77 18.54
C ARG A 347 25.26 11.04 18.41
N VAL A 348 24.87 12.24 17.98
CA VAL A 348 23.47 12.58 17.70
C VAL A 348 23.32 13.05 16.27
N ALA A 349 22.37 12.47 15.55
CA ALA A 349 21.84 13.01 14.31
C ALA A 349 20.38 13.43 14.54
N ALA A 350 20.08 14.71 14.39
CA ALA A 350 18.71 15.22 14.48
C ALA A 350 18.03 15.12 13.10
N VAL A 351 16.86 14.48 13.06
CA VAL A 351 16.09 14.28 11.82
C VAL A 351 14.68 14.83 12.00
N GLU A 352 14.26 15.69 11.06
CA GLU A 352 12.88 16.13 11.01
C GLU A 352 11.98 15.01 10.48
N LEU A 353 11.01 14.59 11.30
CA LEU A 353 10.04 13.56 10.92
C LEU A 353 8.70 13.83 11.62
N ASP A 354 7.64 13.92 10.82
CA ASP A 354 6.29 13.63 11.28
C ASP A 354 6.01 12.14 11.04
N VAL A 355 5.65 11.40 12.08
CA VAL A 355 5.41 9.95 11.99
C VAL A 355 4.13 9.62 11.19
N THR A 356 3.23 10.59 11.00
CA THR A 356 2.06 10.41 10.14
C THR A 356 2.42 10.48 8.64
N ASP A 357 3.53 11.13 8.27
CA ASP A 357 4.06 11.15 6.92
C ASP A 357 4.87 9.87 6.65
N THR A 358 4.16 8.76 6.46
CA THR A 358 4.76 7.45 6.22
C THR A 358 5.62 7.39 4.96
N ALA A 359 5.50 8.35 4.03
CA ALA A 359 6.37 8.46 2.87
C ALA A 359 7.78 8.93 3.22
N ARG A 360 7.94 9.74 4.29
CA ARG A 360 9.24 10.24 4.76
C ARG A 360 9.95 9.34 5.76
N VAL A 361 9.26 8.31 6.25
CA VAL A 361 9.84 7.33 7.20
C VAL A 361 11.15 6.73 6.67
N ARG A 362 11.21 6.39 5.37
CA ARG A 362 12.42 5.81 4.79
C ARG A 362 13.59 6.80 4.79
N THR A 363 13.32 8.08 4.56
CA THR A 363 14.33 9.14 4.65
C THR A 363 14.95 9.22 6.05
N ALA A 364 14.17 8.97 7.11
CA ALA A 364 14.71 8.94 8.47
C ALA A 364 15.61 7.71 8.74
N VAL A 365 15.26 6.55 8.17
CA VAL A 365 16.10 5.34 8.23
C VAL A 365 17.36 5.49 7.39
N ASP A 366 17.26 6.10 6.21
CA ASP A 366 18.40 6.39 5.35
C ASP A 366 19.35 7.38 6.05
N ALA A 367 18.82 8.44 6.69
CA ALA A 367 19.62 9.36 7.50
C ALA A 367 20.36 8.66 8.67
N ALA A 368 19.71 7.68 9.31
CA ALA A 368 20.36 6.88 10.34
C ALA A 368 21.52 6.05 9.78
N THR A 369 21.30 5.44 8.61
CA THR A 369 22.29 4.62 7.92
C THR A 369 23.44 5.47 7.39
N ASP A 370 23.17 6.67 6.88
CA ASP A 370 24.19 7.60 6.39
C ASP A 370 25.05 8.15 7.53
N ALA A 371 24.45 8.43 8.69
CA ALA A 371 25.16 8.99 9.84
C ALA A 371 26.02 7.95 10.59
N PHE A 372 25.48 6.74 10.79
CA PHE A 372 26.09 5.75 11.70
C PHE A 372 26.18 4.32 11.12
N GLY A 373 25.79 4.13 9.86
CA GLY A 373 25.97 2.88 9.11
C GLY A 373 24.90 1.80 9.33
N ARG A 374 24.11 1.89 10.40
CA ARG A 374 23.08 0.89 10.76
C ARG A 374 22.05 1.44 11.74
N VAL A 375 21.02 0.63 12.02
CA VAL A 375 20.08 0.81 13.13
C VAL A 375 20.05 -0.48 13.93
N ASP A 376 20.46 -0.41 15.20
CA ASP A 376 20.43 -1.54 16.13
C ASP A 376 19.14 -1.54 16.96
N VAL A 377 18.63 -0.37 17.33
CA VAL A 377 17.40 -0.23 18.11
C VAL A 377 16.47 0.81 17.49
N LEU A 378 15.24 0.43 17.18
CA LEU A 378 14.17 1.37 16.84
C LEU A 378 13.30 1.59 18.08
N VAL A 379 13.03 2.85 18.45
CA VAL A 379 12.09 3.21 19.51
C VAL A 379 10.98 4.07 18.93
N ASN A 380 9.79 3.49 18.83
CA ASN A 380 8.59 4.23 18.43
C ASN A 380 7.96 4.88 19.68
N SER A 381 8.33 6.13 19.97
CA SER A 381 7.86 6.87 21.15
C SER A 381 6.99 8.09 20.83
N ALA A 382 6.88 8.50 19.57
CA ALA A 382 5.98 9.60 19.20
C ALA A 382 4.52 9.26 19.57
N GLY A 383 3.82 10.19 20.23
CA GLY A 383 2.46 9.96 20.69
C GLY A 383 1.73 11.20 21.20
N ARG A 384 0.41 11.09 21.32
CA ARG A 384 -0.50 12.11 21.87
C ARG A 384 -1.68 11.45 22.58
N ALA A 385 -2.23 12.09 23.60
CA ALA A 385 -3.43 11.60 24.27
C ALA A 385 -4.70 12.22 23.67
N LEU A 386 -5.80 11.47 23.67
CA LEU A 386 -7.14 11.96 23.34
C LEU A 386 -8.10 11.46 24.43
N ILE A 387 -8.80 12.41 25.05
CA ILE A 387 -9.77 12.14 26.11
C ILE A 387 -11.16 12.56 25.61
N GLY A 388 -12.09 11.61 25.63
CA GLY A 388 -13.45 11.79 25.12
C GLY A 388 -14.25 10.51 25.12
N ALA A 389 -15.58 10.63 25.19
CA ALA A 389 -16.47 9.51 24.97
C ALA A 389 -16.26 8.94 23.56
N ALA A 390 -16.62 7.67 23.38
CA ALA A 390 -16.52 7.01 22.08
C ALA A 390 -17.39 7.71 21.02
N GLU A 391 -18.61 8.12 21.37
CA GLU A 391 -19.52 8.83 20.45
C GLU A 391 -19.05 10.27 20.15
N GLU A 392 -18.33 10.91 21.08
CA GLU A 392 -17.78 12.27 20.88
C GLU A 392 -16.54 12.28 19.97
N THR A 393 -15.90 11.12 19.78
CA THR A 393 -14.68 11.01 18.97
C THR A 393 -15.04 11.00 17.50
N THR A 394 -14.57 11.99 16.76
CA THR A 394 -14.79 12.04 15.31
C THR A 394 -13.90 11.03 14.57
N ASP A 395 -14.33 10.61 13.38
CA ASP A 395 -13.51 9.78 12.48
C ASP A 395 -12.14 10.40 12.21
N ALA A 396 -12.09 11.73 12.07
CA ALA A 396 -10.85 12.46 11.85
C ALA A 396 -9.90 12.31 13.05
N GLU A 397 -10.38 12.54 14.27
CA GLU A 397 -9.58 12.38 15.49
C GLU A 397 -9.11 10.94 15.71
N LEU A 398 -9.96 9.96 15.42
CA LEU A 398 -9.62 8.55 15.55
C LEU A 398 -8.53 8.14 14.54
N ARG A 399 -8.67 8.54 13.27
CA ARG A 399 -7.66 8.29 12.23
C ARG A 399 -6.35 8.97 12.55
N ASP A 400 -6.41 10.24 12.97
CA ASP A 400 -5.26 11.01 13.44
C ASP A 400 -4.47 10.27 14.53
N LEU A 401 -5.17 9.63 15.47
CA LEU A 401 -4.56 8.88 16.56
C LEU A 401 -3.94 7.57 16.06
N MET A 402 -4.62 6.87 15.15
CA MET A 402 -4.11 5.67 14.48
C MET A 402 -2.86 5.96 13.64
N ASP A 403 -2.81 7.07 12.93
CA ASP A 403 -1.64 7.46 12.13
C ASP A 403 -0.40 7.63 13.00
N VAL A 404 -0.55 8.28 14.16
CA VAL A 404 0.55 8.53 15.09
C VAL A 404 0.98 7.28 15.85
N HIS A 405 0.02 6.52 16.39
CA HIS A 405 0.32 5.41 17.31
C HIS A 405 0.48 4.05 16.64
N PHE A 406 -0.02 3.88 15.40
CA PHE A 406 -0.01 2.59 14.73
C PHE A 406 0.64 2.64 13.35
N PHE A 407 0.08 3.41 12.40
CA PHE A 407 0.56 3.36 11.02
C PHE A 407 1.99 3.90 10.87
N GLY A 408 2.34 4.99 11.56
CA GLY A 408 3.70 5.51 11.63
C GLY A 408 4.71 4.48 12.19
N PRO A 409 4.51 3.98 13.42
CA PRO A 409 5.32 2.92 14.02
C PRO A 409 5.45 1.66 13.13
N ALA A 410 4.36 1.20 12.53
CA ALA A 410 4.38 0.04 11.62
C ALA A 410 5.17 0.34 10.32
N ALA A 411 5.11 1.56 9.79
CA ALA A 411 5.93 1.97 8.65
C ALA A 411 7.42 2.01 9.01
N LEU A 412 7.78 2.62 10.15
CA LEU A 412 9.17 2.68 10.64
C LEU A 412 9.74 1.30 10.89
N THR A 413 8.97 0.45 11.55
CA THR A 413 9.34 -0.95 11.82
C THR A 413 9.63 -1.68 10.51
N ARG A 414 8.70 -1.65 9.54
CA ARG A 414 8.93 -2.27 8.22
C ARG A 414 10.14 -1.69 7.48
N ALA A 415 10.47 -0.41 7.69
CA ALA A 415 11.62 0.23 7.06
C ALA A 415 12.97 -0.22 7.67
N VAL A 416 13.05 -0.45 8.98
CA VAL A 416 14.30 -0.89 9.64
C VAL A 416 14.55 -2.41 9.57
N LEU A 417 13.48 -3.21 9.52
CA LEU A 417 13.57 -4.68 9.57
C LEU A 417 14.49 -5.31 8.51
N PRO A 418 14.53 -4.85 7.24
CA PRO A 418 15.47 -5.40 6.26
C PRO A 418 16.93 -5.25 6.69
N GLY A 419 17.27 -4.10 7.28
CA GLY A 419 18.60 -3.83 7.82
C GLY A 419 18.89 -4.73 9.02
N MET A 420 18.01 -4.78 10.02
CA MET A 420 18.18 -5.64 11.20
C MET A 420 18.29 -7.13 10.82
N ARG A 421 17.47 -7.59 9.87
CA ARG A 421 17.52 -8.98 9.39
C ARG A 421 18.84 -9.30 8.70
N ALA A 422 19.38 -8.38 7.90
CA ALA A 422 20.70 -8.56 7.28
C ALA A 422 21.84 -8.56 8.31
N GLN A 423 21.68 -7.81 9.41
CA GLN A 423 22.61 -7.79 10.54
C GLN A 423 22.52 -9.06 11.42
N GLY A 424 21.43 -9.81 11.36
CA GLY A 424 21.16 -10.94 12.24
C GLY A 424 20.95 -10.53 13.71
N SER A 425 20.66 -9.26 13.96
CA SER A 425 20.38 -8.70 15.28
C SER A 425 19.61 -7.39 15.18
N GLY A 426 18.92 -7.02 16.25
CA GLY A 426 18.27 -5.72 16.40
C GLY A 426 17.20 -5.74 17.48
N ALA A 427 16.64 -4.58 17.80
CA ALA A 427 15.51 -4.46 18.71
C ALA A 427 14.49 -3.43 18.23
N VAL A 428 13.21 -3.75 18.37
CA VAL A 428 12.09 -2.83 18.14
C VAL A 428 11.38 -2.59 19.48
N VAL A 429 11.46 -1.37 19.98
CA VAL A 429 10.79 -0.93 21.21
C VAL A 429 9.56 -0.12 20.84
N GLN A 430 8.41 -0.57 21.30
CA GLN A 430 7.11 0.06 21.06
C GLN A 430 6.64 0.69 22.36
N ILE A 431 6.54 2.03 22.39
CA ILE A 431 5.98 2.72 23.57
C ILE A 431 4.45 2.63 23.47
N SER A 432 3.89 1.61 24.12
CA SER A 432 2.46 1.38 24.30
C SER A 432 1.93 2.19 25.49
N SER A 433 1.10 1.58 26.32
CA SER A 433 0.54 2.05 27.59
C SER A 433 -0.08 0.84 28.30
N MET A 434 -0.37 0.93 29.61
CA MET A 434 -1.34 0.00 30.22
C MET A 434 -2.67 -0.03 29.42
N GLY A 435 -3.01 1.06 28.73
CA GLY A 435 -4.14 1.18 27.81
C GLY A 435 -4.06 0.29 26.55
N GLY A 436 -2.95 -0.42 26.32
CA GLY A 436 -2.86 -1.48 25.30
C GLY A 436 -3.40 -2.84 25.76
N ARG A 437 -3.71 -2.97 27.06
CA ARG A 437 -4.25 -4.20 27.68
C ARG A 437 -5.65 -4.03 28.26
N LEU A 438 -5.99 -2.81 28.65
CA LEU A 438 -7.28 -2.48 29.26
C LEU A 438 -7.77 -1.13 28.73
N SER A 439 -9.07 -0.89 28.89
CA SER A 439 -9.71 0.37 28.52
C SER A 439 -10.78 0.73 29.53
N PHE A 440 -11.14 2.01 29.60
CA PHE A 440 -12.18 2.53 30.46
C PHE A 440 -12.82 3.78 29.82
N ALA A 441 -13.77 4.40 30.51
CA ALA A 441 -14.44 5.58 30.00
C ALA A 441 -13.45 6.69 29.61
N ALA A 442 -13.81 7.46 28.59
CA ALA A 442 -13.04 8.57 28.05
C ALA A 442 -11.74 8.24 27.29
N VAL A 443 -11.29 6.98 27.23
CA VAL A 443 -9.99 6.61 26.59
C VAL A 443 -10.13 5.58 25.48
N SER A 444 -11.32 5.41 24.89
CA SER A 444 -11.59 4.37 23.89
C SER A 444 -10.68 4.50 22.67
N ALA A 445 -10.59 5.69 22.07
CA ALA A 445 -9.76 5.94 20.89
C ALA A 445 -8.27 5.72 21.18
N TYR A 446 -7.77 6.25 22.31
CA TYR A 446 -6.39 6.07 22.73
C TYR A 446 -6.06 4.58 22.94
N SER A 447 -6.87 3.88 23.73
CA SER A 447 -6.67 2.47 24.03
C SER A 447 -6.72 1.63 22.75
N ALA A 448 -7.71 1.85 21.87
CA ALA A 448 -7.80 1.14 20.59
C ALA A 448 -6.51 1.21 19.76
N THR A 449 -5.86 2.38 19.71
CA THR A 449 -4.58 2.51 19.00
C THR A 449 -3.43 1.72 19.66
N LYS A 450 -3.41 1.65 21.00
CA LYS A 450 -2.39 0.91 21.74
C LYS A 450 -2.62 -0.60 21.67
N PHE A 451 -3.87 -1.06 21.74
CA PHE A 451 -4.22 -2.45 21.44
C PHE A 451 -3.77 -2.86 20.03
N ALA A 452 -4.01 -2.01 19.02
CA ALA A 452 -3.57 -2.28 17.66
C ALA A 452 -2.04 -2.38 17.54
N LEU A 453 -1.32 -1.47 18.21
CA LEU A 453 0.15 -1.50 18.26
C LEU A 453 0.67 -2.78 18.92
N GLU A 454 0.05 -3.22 20.02
CA GLU A 454 0.45 -4.45 20.72
C GLU A 454 0.16 -5.71 19.92
N GLY A 455 -1.05 -5.85 19.36
CA GLY A 455 -1.40 -7.01 18.54
C GLY A 455 -0.49 -7.14 17.31
N TYR A 456 -0.11 -6.02 16.69
CA TYR A 456 0.91 -6.02 15.63
C TYR A 456 2.29 -6.46 16.14
N SER A 457 2.67 -6.02 17.35
CA SER A 457 3.98 -6.27 17.91
C SER A 457 4.14 -7.70 18.45
N GLU A 458 3.06 -8.32 18.92
CA GLU A 458 3.03 -9.75 19.28
C GLU A 458 3.36 -10.62 18.06
N ALA A 459 2.60 -10.46 16.96
CA ALA A 459 2.83 -11.21 15.74
C ALA A 459 4.24 -10.94 15.18
N LEU A 460 4.66 -9.68 15.17
CA LEU A 460 6.00 -9.30 14.72
C LEU A 460 7.09 -10.02 15.52
N ALA A 461 6.95 -10.14 16.83
CA ALA A 461 7.96 -10.78 17.68
C ALA A 461 8.22 -12.23 17.26
N GLU A 462 7.15 -12.99 16.99
CA GLU A 462 7.26 -14.37 16.49
C GLU A 462 7.88 -14.43 15.09
N GLU A 463 7.50 -13.52 14.19
CA GLU A 463 8.00 -13.46 12.82
C GLU A 463 9.51 -13.19 12.72
N VAL A 464 10.06 -12.41 13.67
CA VAL A 464 11.44 -11.91 13.59
C VAL A 464 12.43 -12.59 14.54
N ALA A 465 11.94 -13.42 15.46
CA ALA A 465 12.77 -14.11 16.46
C ALA A 465 13.92 -14.92 15.82
N SER A 466 13.66 -15.63 14.71
CA SER A 466 14.67 -16.43 14.02
C SER A 466 15.81 -15.60 13.39
N PHE A 467 15.64 -14.28 13.29
CA PHE A 467 16.66 -13.36 12.78
C PHE A 467 17.48 -12.70 13.89
N GLY A 468 17.30 -13.10 15.15
CA GLY A 468 17.97 -12.47 16.30
C GLY A 468 17.43 -11.07 16.63
N ILE A 469 16.24 -10.72 16.12
CA ILE A 469 15.60 -9.42 16.36
C ILE A 469 14.64 -9.55 17.54
N ARG A 470 14.75 -8.62 18.48
CA ARG A 470 13.92 -8.55 19.68
C ARG A 470 12.78 -7.54 19.49
N VAL A 471 11.63 -7.81 20.10
CA VAL A 471 10.52 -6.84 20.17
C VAL A 471 10.17 -6.64 21.64
N LEU A 472 10.10 -5.39 22.08
CA LEU A 472 9.76 -5.01 23.44
C LEU A 472 8.59 -4.03 23.41
N ILE A 473 7.49 -4.40 24.05
CA ILE A 473 6.31 -3.57 24.26
C ILE A 473 6.41 -2.95 25.65
N VAL A 474 6.54 -1.63 25.72
CA VAL A 474 6.60 -0.90 26.99
C VAL A 474 5.21 -0.39 27.34
N GLU A 475 4.71 -0.74 28.52
CA GLU A 475 3.33 -0.43 28.97
C GLU A 475 3.37 0.56 30.14
N PRO A 476 3.72 1.83 29.91
CA PRO A 476 3.80 2.81 30.98
C PRO A 476 2.41 3.18 31.52
N GLY A 477 2.38 3.51 32.81
CA GLY A 477 1.32 4.25 33.45
C GLY A 477 1.51 5.77 33.32
N ALA A 478 1.17 6.49 34.38
CA ALA A 478 1.32 7.94 34.41
C ALA A 478 2.79 8.35 34.67
N PHE A 479 3.45 8.88 33.64
CA PHE A 479 4.81 9.44 33.71
C PHE A 479 4.83 10.95 33.43
N ARG A 480 5.82 11.65 34.02
CA ARG A 480 6.07 13.07 33.78
C ARG A 480 6.68 13.32 32.40
N THR A 481 5.87 13.23 31.36
CA THR A 481 6.35 13.26 29.95
C THR A 481 5.83 14.43 29.13
N GLY A 482 4.94 15.25 29.72
CA GLY A 482 4.17 16.27 29.00
C GLY A 482 3.03 15.70 28.14
N LEU A 483 2.79 14.37 28.20
CA LEU A 483 1.67 13.73 27.50
C LEU A 483 0.32 14.25 27.98
N HIS A 484 0.21 14.53 29.28
CA HIS A 484 -0.97 15.12 29.93
C HIS A 484 -0.99 16.66 29.85
N GLY A 485 0.02 17.26 29.22
CA GLY A 485 0.11 18.69 28.95
C GLY A 485 -0.19 18.98 27.47
N THR A 486 0.77 19.56 26.75
CA THR A 486 0.61 20.05 25.37
C THR A 486 0.34 18.96 24.32
N SER A 487 0.52 17.69 24.67
CA SER A 487 0.28 16.55 23.77
C SER A 487 -1.06 15.86 24.04
N MET A 488 -1.91 16.40 24.92
CA MET A 488 -3.27 15.91 25.16
C MET A 488 -4.30 16.75 24.42
N ARG A 489 -5.32 16.08 23.87
CA ARG A 489 -6.51 16.72 23.30
C ARG A 489 -7.77 16.22 24.01
N MET A 490 -8.79 17.07 24.00
CA MET A 490 -10.12 16.78 24.51
C MET A 490 -11.09 16.83 23.34
N THR A 491 -12.00 15.86 23.23
CA THR A 491 -13.10 15.91 22.25
C THR A 491 -14.10 17.00 22.62
N THR A 492 -14.98 17.34 21.67
CA THR A 492 -16.14 18.21 21.96
C THR A 492 -17.12 17.46 22.88
N SER A 493 -17.46 18.07 24.02
CA SER A 493 -18.31 17.44 25.04
C SER A 493 -19.77 17.35 24.60
N LEU A 494 -20.41 16.20 24.86
CA LEU A 494 -21.85 16.02 24.80
C LEU A 494 -22.41 15.89 26.23
N PRO A 495 -23.48 16.63 26.59
CA PRO A 495 -24.04 16.59 27.94
C PRO A 495 -24.43 15.20 28.44
N ALA A 496 -24.80 14.29 27.52
CA ALA A 496 -25.15 12.91 27.85
C ALA A 496 -24.03 12.12 28.54
N TYR A 497 -22.77 12.53 28.36
CA TYR A 497 -21.60 11.85 28.91
C TYR A 497 -20.95 12.57 30.09
N ASP A 498 -21.46 13.75 30.50
CA ASP A 498 -20.82 14.58 31.53
C ASP A 498 -20.67 13.85 32.86
N ALA A 499 -21.65 13.03 33.26
CA ALA A 499 -21.60 12.27 34.52
C ALA A 499 -20.46 11.23 34.56
N VAL A 500 -20.03 10.72 33.40
CA VAL A 500 -19.02 9.65 33.31
C VAL A 500 -17.66 10.20 32.85
N VAL A 501 -17.65 11.04 31.82
CA VAL A 501 -16.43 11.57 31.20
C VAL A 501 -16.00 12.89 31.85
N GLY A 502 -16.93 13.68 32.39
CA GLY A 502 -16.65 14.96 33.04
C GLY A 502 -15.63 14.88 34.19
N PRO A 503 -15.76 13.94 35.15
CA PRO A 503 -14.77 13.76 36.22
C PRO A 503 -13.38 13.40 35.68
N ILE A 504 -13.29 12.62 34.61
CA ILE A 504 -12.01 12.23 33.99
C ILE A 504 -11.37 13.46 33.31
N ARG A 505 -12.15 14.25 32.57
CA ARG A 505 -11.68 15.51 31.98
C ARG A 505 -11.14 16.47 33.04
N ALA A 506 -11.85 16.61 34.16
CA ALA A 506 -11.45 17.48 35.27
C ALA A 506 -10.15 16.99 35.93
N MET A 507 -10.02 15.68 36.16
CA MET A 507 -8.79 15.08 36.70
C MET A 507 -7.60 15.36 35.79
N GLN A 508 -7.77 15.23 34.47
CA GLN A 508 -6.69 15.44 33.50
C GLN A 508 -6.21 16.89 33.41
N ALA A 509 -7.08 17.87 33.63
CA ALA A 509 -6.73 19.30 33.55
C ALA A 509 -5.67 19.75 34.58
N GLY A 510 -5.54 19.04 35.71
CA GLY A 510 -4.56 19.33 36.76
C GLY A 510 -3.45 18.28 36.90
N PHE A 511 -3.40 17.28 36.01
CA PHE A 511 -2.56 16.11 36.22
C PHE A 511 -1.11 16.31 35.77
N ASP A 512 -0.84 17.16 34.77
CA ASP A 512 0.50 17.39 34.23
C ASP A 512 1.52 17.82 35.32
N GLY A 513 2.67 17.16 35.35
CA GLY A 513 3.72 17.36 36.36
C GLY A 513 3.50 16.63 37.69
N THR A 514 2.28 16.19 38.00
CA THR A 514 1.96 15.49 39.26
C THR A 514 2.14 13.97 39.18
N GLN A 515 2.38 13.44 37.97
CA GLN A 515 2.51 12.00 37.76
C GLN A 515 3.62 11.36 38.61
N PRO A 516 3.42 10.13 39.12
CA PRO A 516 4.40 9.44 39.95
C PRO A 516 5.58 8.87 39.15
N GLY A 517 5.39 8.57 37.87
CA GLY A 517 6.40 7.94 37.03
C GLY A 517 7.56 8.86 36.63
N ASP A 518 8.78 8.36 36.80
CA ASP A 518 10.03 9.01 36.42
C ASP A 518 10.54 8.51 35.05
N PRO A 519 10.58 9.35 34.00
CA PRO A 519 11.03 8.95 32.67
C PRO A 519 12.47 8.42 32.63
N ALA A 520 13.37 8.90 33.50
CA ALA A 520 14.75 8.43 33.53
C ALA A 520 14.83 6.98 34.04
N LYS A 521 14.04 6.64 35.05
CA LYS A 521 13.91 5.26 35.54
C LYS A 521 13.26 4.35 34.49
N ALA A 522 12.28 4.85 33.75
CA ALA A 522 11.69 4.10 32.64
C ALA A 522 12.72 3.81 31.54
N ALA A 523 13.53 4.79 31.16
CA ALA A 523 14.61 4.60 30.19
C ALA A 523 15.64 3.57 30.67
N ALA A 524 16.03 3.62 31.95
CA ALA A 524 16.92 2.61 32.55
C ALA A 524 16.31 1.20 32.53
N ALA A 525 15.01 1.07 32.82
CA ALA A 525 14.29 -0.21 32.77
C ALA A 525 14.20 -0.77 31.34
N ILE A 526 13.95 0.08 30.34
CA ILE A 526 13.96 -0.32 28.92
C ILE A 526 15.33 -0.87 28.52
N ARG A 527 16.41 -0.19 28.91
CA ARG A 527 17.78 -0.67 28.65
C ARG A 527 18.03 -2.01 29.35
N ALA A 528 17.70 -2.12 30.63
CA ALA A 528 17.87 -3.36 31.39
C ALA A 528 17.11 -4.52 30.75
N ALA A 529 15.89 -4.30 30.25
CA ALA A 529 15.14 -5.30 29.51
C ALA A 529 15.85 -5.71 28.20
N LEU A 530 16.35 -4.75 27.42
CA LEU A 530 17.07 -5.04 26.17
C LEU A 530 18.40 -5.77 26.38
N ASP A 531 19.06 -5.54 27.52
CA ASP A 531 20.32 -6.17 27.90
C ASP A 531 20.16 -7.52 28.61
N ALA A 532 18.92 -7.89 28.98
CA ALA A 532 18.65 -9.20 29.57
C ALA A 532 18.86 -10.34 28.55
N ASP A 533 19.26 -11.51 29.03
CA ASP A 533 19.43 -12.70 28.19
C ASP A 533 18.08 -13.12 27.55
N ASP A 534 17.03 -13.12 28.37
CA ASP A 534 15.64 -13.40 27.98
C ASP A 534 14.75 -12.17 28.21
N PRO A 535 14.73 -11.22 27.25
CA PRO A 535 13.94 -10.00 27.38
C PRO A 535 12.44 -10.32 27.33
N PRO A 536 11.60 -9.70 28.18
CA PRO A 536 10.16 -9.92 28.09
C PRO A 536 9.59 -9.26 26.84
N LEU A 537 8.51 -9.83 26.29
CA LEU A 537 7.74 -9.16 25.23
C LEU A 537 7.03 -7.91 25.75
N ARG A 538 6.57 -7.91 27.02
CA ARG A 538 5.91 -6.76 27.68
C ARG A 538 6.64 -6.31 28.93
N LEU A 539 6.68 -5.00 29.13
CA LEU A 539 7.22 -4.38 30.32
C LEU A 539 6.26 -3.29 30.86
N PRO A 540 5.37 -3.63 31.80
CA PRO A 540 4.65 -2.65 32.60
C PRO A 540 5.61 -1.77 33.39
N LEU A 541 5.42 -0.45 33.33
CA LEU A 541 6.24 0.50 34.07
C LEU A 541 5.36 1.40 34.95
N GLY A 542 5.69 1.46 36.24
CA GLY A 542 4.89 2.16 37.26
C GLY A 542 3.99 1.20 38.03
N ASN A 543 3.76 1.49 39.32
CA ASN A 543 2.89 0.67 40.17
C ASN A 543 1.45 0.67 39.63
N ASP A 544 0.98 1.83 39.16
CA ASP A 544 -0.33 1.99 38.55
C ASP A 544 -0.52 1.08 37.32
N ALA A 545 0.48 0.99 36.43
CA ALA A 545 0.43 0.09 35.29
C ALA A 545 0.51 -1.39 35.72
N ALA A 546 1.41 -1.72 36.65
CA ALA A 546 1.59 -3.09 37.12
C ALA A 546 0.33 -3.65 37.79
N ASP A 547 -0.30 -2.85 38.66
CA ASP A 547 -1.52 -3.24 39.37
C ASP A 547 -2.70 -3.32 38.39
N ALA A 548 -2.90 -2.31 37.52
CA ALA A 548 -4.01 -2.30 36.57
C ALA A 548 -3.94 -3.46 35.54
N VAL A 549 -2.74 -3.81 35.06
CA VAL A 549 -2.56 -4.95 34.16
C VAL A 549 -2.86 -6.26 34.89
N ARG A 550 -2.39 -6.43 36.14
CA ARG A 550 -2.67 -7.63 36.94
C ARG A 550 -4.17 -7.81 37.15
N ASP A 551 -4.85 -6.76 37.64
CA ASP A 551 -6.29 -6.79 37.91
C ASP A 551 -7.10 -7.10 36.64
N ASN A 552 -6.69 -6.56 35.49
CA ASN A 552 -7.34 -6.83 34.22
C ASN A 552 -7.16 -8.29 33.76
N LEU A 553 -5.97 -8.87 33.95
CA LEU A 553 -5.72 -10.29 33.62
C LEU A 553 -6.60 -11.20 34.48
N ASP A 554 -6.69 -10.93 35.78
CA ASP A 554 -7.53 -11.70 36.70
C ASP A 554 -9.02 -11.60 36.31
N ARG A 555 -9.47 -10.39 35.96
CA ARG A 555 -10.85 -10.15 35.49
C ARG A 555 -11.17 -10.89 34.19
N LEU A 556 -10.28 -10.81 33.19
CA LEU A 556 -10.48 -11.47 31.89
C LEU A 556 -10.49 -12.99 32.03
N ARG A 557 -9.62 -13.54 32.88
CA ARG A 557 -9.62 -14.97 33.20
C ARG A 557 -10.93 -15.38 33.85
N ALA A 558 -11.38 -14.66 34.88
CA ALA A 558 -12.62 -14.98 35.56
C ALA A 558 -13.84 -14.93 34.62
N GLU A 559 -13.89 -13.96 33.71
CA GLU A 559 -14.93 -13.87 32.69
C GLU A 559 -14.86 -15.05 31.70
N PHE A 560 -13.66 -15.38 31.20
CA PHE A 560 -13.47 -16.51 30.30
C PHE A 560 -13.88 -17.84 30.96
N ASP A 561 -13.47 -18.09 32.20
CA ASP A 561 -13.80 -19.32 32.93
C ASP A 561 -15.33 -19.52 33.07
N VAL A 562 -16.10 -18.43 33.20
CA VAL A 562 -17.58 -18.49 33.22
C VAL A 562 -18.17 -18.88 31.86
N TRP A 563 -17.59 -18.40 30.77
CA TRP A 563 -18.09 -18.61 29.40
C TRP A 563 -17.38 -19.73 28.62
N GLU A 564 -16.35 -20.36 29.20
CA GLU A 564 -15.57 -21.41 28.57
C GLU A 564 -16.44 -22.59 28.10
N PRO A 565 -17.41 -23.11 28.91
CA PRO A 565 -18.24 -24.22 28.45
C PRO A 565 -19.05 -23.89 27.19
N LEU A 566 -19.64 -22.68 27.12
CA LEU A 566 -20.38 -22.23 25.93
C LEU A 566 -19.44 -22.00 24.74
N SER A 567 -18.26 -21.46 24.98
CA SER A 567 -17.27 -21.25 23.92
C SER A 567 -16.88 -22.59 23.28
N ARG A 568 -16.63 -23.62 24.10
CA ARG A 568 -16.26 -24.98 23.66
C ARG A 568 -17.42 -25.76 23.05
N SER A 569 -18.67 -25.45 23.36
CA SER A 569 -19.83 -26.15 22.80
C SER A 569 -20.10 -25.83 21.32
N THR A 570 -19.22 -25.05 20.68
CA THR A 570 -19.33 -24.70 19.26
C THR A 570 -18.48 -25.57 18.34
N ASP A 571 -17.69 -26.48 18.91
CA ASP A 571 -16.97 -27.50 18.15
C ASP A 571 -17.96 -28.46 17.46
N LEU A 572 -17.51 -29.10 16.39
CA LEU A 572 -18.28 -30.17 15.78
C LEU A 572 -18.46 -31.31 16.79
N ASP A 573 -19.67 -31.84 16.87
CA ASP A 573 -19.92 -33.06 17.63
C ASP A 573 -19.00 -34.18 17.12
N PRO A 574 -18.35 -34.94 18.02
CA PRO A 574 -17.52 -36.06 17.61
C PRO A 574 -18.38 -37.10 16.84
N PRO A 575 -17.79 -37.76 15.82
CA PRO A 575 -18.51 -38.69 14.95
C PRO A 575 -19.04 -39.95 15.64
#